data_AF-A0A2E5Q8K1-F1
#
_entry.id   AF-A0A2E5Q8K1-F1
#
_cell.length_a   1.000
_cell.length_b   1.000
_cell.length_c   1.000
_cell.angle_alpha   90.00
_cell.angle_beta   90.00
_cell.angle_gamma   90.00
#
_symmetry.space_group_name_H-M   'P 1'
#
loop_
_entity.id
_entity.type
_entity.pdbx_description
1 polymer ?
#
loop_
_entity_poly.entity_id
_entity_poly.type
_entity_poly.pdbx_seq_one_letter_code
_entity_poly.pdbx_strand_id
1 'polypeptide(L)' 'MNSVHPSVESIALIKPLRWWPSAAAVLLAGVILYGVGFAHHDALHHAAHDTRHSAAFPCH' A
#
# COMPACT_ATOMS: atom_id res chain seq x y z
N MET A 1 1.45 -11.72 47.88
CA MET A 1 2.58 -11.02 47.23
C MET A 1 2.89 -11.78 45.95
N ASN A 2 2.27 -11.32 44.86
CA ASN A 2 2.17 -12.08 43.61
C ASN A 2 3.46 -11.93 42.81
N SER A 3 4.08 -13.06 42.51
CA SER A 3 5.28 -13.17 41.69
C SER A 3 5.01 -12.64 40.29
N VAL A 4 5.81 -11.66 39.90
CA VAL A 4 5.90 -11.06 38.57
C VAL A 4 6.20 -12.17 37.55
N HIS A 5 5.27 -12.43 36.64
CA HIS A 5 5.57 -13.15 35.40
C HIS A 5 6.17 -12.13 34.41
N PRO A 6 7.41 -12.30 33.94
CA PRO A 6 7.92 -11.45 32.87
C PRO A 6 7.13 -11.73 31.58
N SER A 7 6.75 -10.67 30.91
CA SER A 7 6.10 -10.63 29.61
C SER A 7 6.97 -11.31 28.55
N VAL A 8 6.73 -12.61 28.34
CA VAL A 8 7.39 -13.42 27.28
C VAL A 8 6.98 -12.99 25.86
N GLU A 9 6.14 -11.96 25.71
CA GLU A 9 5.80 -11.36 24.41
C GLU A 9 6.96 -10.57 23.77
N SER A 10 7.97 -10.15 24.53
CA SER A 10 9.04 -9.27 24.02
C SER A 10 10.16 -9.97 23.27
N ILE A 11 10.10 -11.30 23.13
CA ILE A 11 10.91 -12.02 22.12
C ILE A 11 10.01 -12.14 20.87
N ALA A 12 9.53 -11.00 20.39
CA ALA A 12 9.04 -10.88 19.04
C ALA A 12 10.22 -11.24 18.14
N LEU A 13 10.26 -12.53 17.80
CA LEU A 13 10.79 -13.14 16.60
C LEU A 13 11.69 -12.16 15.85
N ILE A 14 13.00 -12.40 15.87
CA ILE A 14 13.92 -11.84 14.89
C ILE A 14 13.46 -12.35 13.53
N LYS A 15 12.41 -11.72 13.00
CA LYS A 15 11.81 -12.04 11.73
C LYS A 15 12.83 -11.51 10.74
N PRO A 16 13.40 -12.38 9.88
CA PRO A 16 14.37 -11.91 8.92
C PRO A 16 13.73 -10.76 8.16
N LEU A 17 14.47 -9.66 7.99
CA LEU A 17 13.99 -8.49 7.28
C LEU A 17 13.71 -8.89 5.82
N ARG A 18 12.48 -9.31 5.56
CA ARG A 18 11.98 -9.64 4.24
C ARG A 18 11.70 -8.31 3.56
N TRP A 19 12.70 -7.78 2.88
CA TRP A 19 12.62 -6.54 2.10
C TRP A 19 11.86 -6.72 0.79
N TRP A 20 11.76 -7.96 0.29
CA TRP A 20 11.11 -8.28 -0.99
C TRP A 20 9.65 -7.82 -1.11
N PRO A 21 8.76 -8.01 -0.11
CA PRO A 21 7.40 -7.47 -0.15
C PRO A 21 7.37 -5.94 -0.26
N SER A 22 8.27 -5.24 0.45
CA SER A 22 8.38 -3.78 0.39
C SER A 22 8.88 -3.32 -0.98
N ALA A 23 9.89 -4.01 -1.54
CA ALA A 23 10.37 -3.74 -2.89
C ALA A 23 9.28 -3.98 -3.94
N ALA A 24 8.53 -5.08 -3.85
CA ALA A 24 7.41 -5.38 -4.73
C ALA A 24 6.30 -4.31 -4.64
N ALA A 25 6.00 -3.83 -3.44
CA ALA A 25 5.02 -2.75 -3.24
C ALA A 25 5.47 -1.44 -3.88
N VAL A 26 6.74 -1.06 -3.72
CA VAL A 26 7.30 0.16 -4.34
C VAL A 26 7.29 0.04 -5.87
N LEU A 27 7.68 -1.11 -6.41
CA LEU A 27 7.64 -1.36 -7.86
C LEU A 27 6.20 -1.30 -8.40
N LEU A 28 5.25 -1.93 -7.72
CA LEU A 28 3.84 -1.89 -8.11
C LEU A 28 3.31 -0.46 -8.10
N ALA A 29 3.59 0.31 -7.05
CA ALA A 29 3.21 1.72 -6.98
C ALA A 29 3.81 2.52 -8.15
N GLY A 30 5.09 2.31 -8.47
CA GLY A 30 5.75 2.95 -9.61
C GLY A 30 5.10 2.60 -10.94
N VAL A 31 4.75 1.33 -11.17
CA VAL A 31 4.06 0.88 -12.38
C VAL A 31 2.67 1.52 -12.51
N ILE A 32 1.92 1.62 -11.41
CA ILE A 32 0.60 2.25 -11.43
C ILE A 32 0.72 3.74 -11.75
N LEU A 33 1.60 4.46 -11.05
CA LEU A 33 1.77 5.90 -11.25
C LEU A 33 2.26 6.22 -12.67
N TYR A 34 3.25 5.49 -13.17
CA TYR A 34 3.78 5.67 -14.51
C TYR A 34 2.77 5.24 -15.58
N GLY A 35 2.15 4.07 -15.40
CA GLY A 35 1.17 3.52 -16.35
C GLY A 35 -0.06 4.41 -16.48
N VAL A 36 -0.56 4.97 -15.38
CA VAL A 36 -1.69 5.90 -15.42
C VAL A 36 -1.29 7.29 -15.92
N GLY A 37 -0.16 7.83 -15.45
CA GLY A 37 0.27 9.20 -15.77
C GLY A 37 0.93 9.40 -17.13
N PHE A 38 1.34 8.31 -17.81
CA PHE A 38 1.94 8.34 -19.14
C PHE A 38 1.29 7.33 -20.10
N ALA A 39 0.10 6.81 -19.78
CA ALA A 39 -0.66 5.97 -20.70
C ALA A 39 -0.86 6.67 -22.04
N HIS A 40 -0.30 6.10 -23.10
CA HIS A 40 -0.55 6.52 -24.49
C HIS A 40 -2.01 6.26 -24.93
N HIS A 41 -2.79 5.58 -24.08
CA HIS A 41 -4.16 5.20 -24.32
C HIS A 41 -5.08 6.15 -23.56
N ASP A 42 -5.80 7.01 -24.29
CA ASP A 42 -6.71 8.02 -23.74
C ASP A 42 -7.70 7.42 -22.72
N ALA A 43 -8.11 6.17 -22.92
CA ALA A 43 -9.00 5.45 -22.02
C ALA A 43 -8.45 5.31 -20.58
N LEU A 44 -7.15 5.04 -20.41
CA LEU A 44 -6.56 4.88 -19.07
C LEU A 44 -6.38 6.23 -18.37
N HIS A 45 -5.96 7.25 -19.12
CA HIS A 45 -5.85 8.62 -18.62
C HIS A 45 -7.22 9.19 -18.22
N HIS A 46 -8.23 9.04 -19.08
CA HIS A 46 -9.59 9.47 -18.79
C HIS A 46 -10.19 8.69 -17.61
N ALA A 47 -10.00 7.37 -17.54
CA ALA A 47 -10.48 6.57 -16.40
C ALA A 47 -9.88 7.03 -15.05
N ALA A 48 -8.62 7.45 -15.02
CA ALA A 48 -8.01 8.01 -13.81
C ALA A 48 -8.59 9.38 -13.45
N HIS A 49 -8.87 10.21 -14.45
CA HIS A 49 -9.59 11.48 -14.27
C HIS A 49 -11.05 11.28 -13.83
N ASP A 50 -11.71 10.19 -14.23
CA ASP A 50 -13.08 9.86 -13.81
C ASP A 50 -13.12 9.25 -12.40
N THR A 51 -12.08 8.50 -12.04
CA THR A 51 -11.89 7.98 -10.67
C THR A 51 -11.81 9.11 -9.65
N ARG A 52 -11.09 10.21 -9.92
CA ARG A 52 -11.06 11.33 -8.95
C ARG A 52 -12.43 12.02 -8.78
N HIS A 53 -13.26 12.04 -9.82
CA HIS A 53 -14.62 12.58 -9.73
C HIS A 53 -15.57 11.62 -9.01
N SER A 54 -15.38 10.31 -9.15
CA SER A 54 -16.17 9.29 -8.45
C SER A 54 -15.70 9.04 -7.00
N ALA A 55 -14.42 9.26 -6.72
CA ALA A 55 -13.80 9.08 -5.39
C ALA A 55 -14.12 10.25 -4.43
N ALA A 56 -14.47 11.41 -4.97
CA ALA A 56 -15.26 12.40 -4.24
C ALA A 56 -16.70 11.89 -4.21
N PHE A 57 -17.00 11.03 -3.24
CA PHE A 57 -18.34 10.47 -3.02
C PHE A 57 -19.46 11.48 -3.33
N PRO A 58 -20.51 11.09 -4.07
CA PRO A 58 -21.69 11.93 -4.18
C PRO A 58 -22.22 12.18 -2.77
N CYS A 59 -22.28 13.44 -2.36
CA CYS A 59 -23.02 13.85 -1.18
C CYS A 59 -24.51 13.75 -1.49
N HIS A 60 -25.04 12.54 -1.39
CA HIS A 60 -26.42 12.29 -1.01
C HIS A 60 -26.51 11.05 -0.11
#